data_AF-A0A7J9KCW3-F1
#
_entry.id   AF-A0A7J9KCW3-F1
#
_cell.length_a   1.000
_cell.length_b   1.000
_cell.length_c   1.000
_cell.angle_alpha   90.00
_cell.angle_beta   90.00
_cell.angle_gamma   90.00
#
_symmetry.space_group_name_H-M   'P 1'
#
loop_
_entity.id
_entity.type
_entity.pdbx_description
1 polymer ?
#
loop_
_entity_poly.entity_id
_entity_poly.type
_entity_poly.pdbx_seq_one_letter_code
_entity_poly.pdbx_strand_id
1 'polypeptide(L)'
;MADGGFVIDMRSTEENHFKPLTIDGSHYIDLSGGALWEDVLKRCVSMFRLAPRSWTDYLSLTVGGTLSNAGVSGQAFRFGPQTSNVTELEVVTGKGEITVCSETQNSELFFGALGGLGQLGIITRARVKLQPAPDMVRWIRVVYTEFEEFTRDAEFLVTQEEGESFDYVEGFVFSNSDDPINGWPSVPLDPDHEFNPAYIPQTAGTVLYCLEVALHYRNSDRPSTVDT
;
A
#
# COMPACT_ATOMS: atom_id res chain seq x y z
N MET A 1 14.30 15.28 14.62
CA MET A 1 15.60 14.77 15.08
C MET A 1 15.95 15.49 16.38
N ALA A 2 16.49 14.77 17.37
CA ALA A 2 16.98 15.41 18.58
C ALA A 2 18.29 16.15 18.26
N ASP A 3 18.36 17.43 18.64
CA ASP A 3 19.58 18.23 18.48
C ASP A 3 20.73 17.60 19.29
N GLY A 4 21.92 17.50 18.68
CA GLY A 4 23.09 16.84 19.28
C GLY A 4 23.02 15.31 19.41
N GLY A 5 22.05 14.65 18.77
CA GLY A 5 21.90 13.18 18.79
C GLY A 5 22.67 12.43 17.68
N PHE A 6 22.47 11.11 17.64
CA PHE A 6 22.93 10.25 16.55
C PHE A 6 21.79 9.99 15.55
N VAL A 7 22.15 9.84 14.28
CA VAL A 7 21.27 9.40 13.21
C VAL A 7 21.87 8.13 12.59
N ILE A 8 21.04 7.11 12.45
CA ILE A 8 21.43 5.85 11.81
C ILE A 8 20.86 5.85 10.41
N ASP A 9 21.73 5.85 9.40
CA ASP A 9 21.33 5.69 8.01
C ASP A 9 20.99 4.23 7.74
N MET A 10 19.71 3.88 7.90
CA MET A 10 19.25 2.51 7.68
C MET A 10 19.37 2.07 6.23
N ARG A 11 19.40 3.00 5.25
CA ARG A 11 19.56 2.62 3.84
C ARG A 11 20.92 2.00 3.54
N SER A 12 21.95 2.25 4.36
CA SER A 12 23.23 1.56 4.23
C SER A 12 23.13 0.05 4.48
N THR A 13 21.97 -0.44 4.95
CA THR A 13 21.66 -1.86 5.18
C THR A 13 20.65 -2.43 4.19
N GLU A 14 20.26 -1.69 3.15
CA GLU A 14 19.13 -2.04 2.26
C GLU A 14 19.29 -3.40 1.55
N GLU A 15 20.52 -3.82 1.26
CA GLU A 15 20.81 -5.10 0.60
C GLU A 15 20.81 -6.32 1.54
N ASN A 16 20.68 -6.10 2.85
CA ASN A 16 20.70 -7.20 3.81
C ASN A 16 19.39 -8.01 3.77
N HIS A 17 19.50 -9.29 4.12
CA HIS A 17 18.38 -10.21 4.40
C HIS A 17 17.42 -10.57 3.26
N PHE A 18 17.55 -10.03 2.04
CA PHE A 18 16.65 -10.33 0.90
C PHE A 18 16.59 -11.85 0.59
N LYS A 19 15.65 -12.56 1.20
CA LYS A 19 15.58 -14.02 1.18
C LYS A 19 14.12 -14.48 1.09
N PRO A 20 13.68 -15.10 -0.02
CA PRO A 20 12.35 -15.68 -0.11
C PRO A 20 12.23 -16.93 0.75
N LEU A 21 11.05 -17.16 1.32
CA LEU A 21 10.72 -18.34 2.12
C LEU A 21 9.33 -18.85 1.77
N THR A 22 9.12 -20.16 1.92
CA THR A 22 7.79 -20.78 1.85
C THR A 22 7.55 -21.52 3.16
N ILE A 23 6.46 -21.17 3.85
CA ILE A 23 6.06 -21.79 5.12
C ILE A 23 4.60 -22.22 4.94
N ASP A 24 4.34 -23.52 5.12
CA ASP A 24 3.00 -24.12 5.00
C ASP A 24 2.27 -23.73 3.69
N GLY A 25 3.02 -23.69 2.59
CA GLY A 25 2.51 -23.33 1.25
C GLY A 25 2.30 -21.82 1.01
N SER A 26 2.50 -20.98 2.03
CA SER A 26 2.45 -19.52 1.90
C SER A 26 3.82 -18.94 1.63
N HIS A 27 3.89 -17.88 0.82
CA HIS A 27 5.14 -17.23 0.44
C HIS A 27 5.44 -16.00 1.32
N TYR A 28 6.71 -15.84 1.65
CA TYR A 28 7.23 -14.74 2.46
C TYR A 28 8.55 -14.26 1.89
N ILE A 29 8.98 -13.09 2.35
CA ILE A 29 10.33 -12.61 2.14
C ILE A 29 10.86 -11.96 3.41
N ASP A 30 12.07 -12.34 3.80
CA ASP A 30 12.85 -11.60 4.78
C ASP A 30 13.48 -10.40 4.07
N LEU A 31 13.37 -9.21 4.66
CA LEU A 31 13.82 -7.94 4.10
C LEU A 31 14.54 -7.12 5.16
N SER A 32 15.54 -6.34 4.77
CA SER A 32 16.12 -5.30 5.62
C SER A 32 15.07 -4.24 5.98
N GLY A 33 15.09 -3.75 7.22
CA GLY A 33 14.29 -2.58 7.61
C GLY A 33 14.70 -1.30 6.87
N GLY A 34 15.90 -1.25 6.30
CA GLY A 34 16.39 -0.16 5.46
C GLY A 34 16.02 -0.26 3.98
N ALA A 35 15.47 -1.39 3.52
CA ALA A 35 15.13 -1.58 2.11
C ALA A 35 13.95 -0.69 1.68
N LEU A 36 13.98 -0.18 0.44
CA LEU A 36 12.86 0.56 -0.15
C LEU A 36 11.82 -0.40 -0.74
N TRP A 37 10.53 -0.11 -0.57
CA TRP A 37 9.45 -0.93 -1.13
C TRP A 37 9.51 -1.03 -2.67
N GLU A 38 10.00 0.01 -3.35
CA GLU A 38 10.21 0.01 -4.80
C GLU A 38 11.19 -1.08 -5.25
N ASP A 39 12.32 -1.23 -4.56
CA ASP A 39 13.33 -2.24 -4.90
C ASP A 39 12.87 -3.65 -4.53
N VAL A 40 12.13 -3.77 -3.41
CA VAL A 40 11.45 -4.99 -3.01
C VAL A 40 10.48 -5.44 -4.10
N LEU A 41 9.61 -4.54 -4.59
CA LEU A 41 8.66 -4.83 -5.67
C LEU A 41 9.38 -5.33 -6.92
N LYS A 42 10.37 -4.56 -7.42
CA LYS A 42 11.11 -4.90 -8.64
C LYS A 42 11.75 -6.29 -8.55
N ARG A 43 12.45 -6.58 -7.45
CA ARG A 43 13.16 -7.86 -7.26
C ARG A 43 12.18 -9.02 -7.09
N CYS A 44 11.14 -8.87 -6.28
CA CYS A 44 10.15 -9.93 -6.06
C CYS A 44 9.42 -10.32 -7.35
N VAL A 45 8.98 -9.34 -8.13
CA VAL A 45 8.25 -9.59 -9.39
C VAL A 45 9.17 -10.21 -10.43
N SER A 46 10.36 -9.61 -10.65
CA SER A 46 11.28 -10.07 -11.71
C SER A 46 11.89 -11.45 -11.44
N MET A 47 12.16 -11.78 -10.17
CA MET A 47 12.84 -13.03 -9.81
C MET A 47 11.87 -14.16 -9.48
N PHE A 48 10.71 -13.85 -8.90
CA PHE A 48 9.83 -14.87 -8.31
C PHE A 48 8.38 -14.80 -8.78
N ARG A 49 7.97 -13.77 -9.53
CA ARG A 49 6.56 -13.51 -9.88
C ARG A 49 5.65 -13.41 -8.63
N LEU A 50 6.23 -12.90 -7.55
CA LEU A 50 5.55 -12.65 -6.29
C LEU A 50 5.62 -11.16 -5.94
N ALA A 51 4.73 -10.68 -5.09
CA ALA A 51 4.69 -9.31 -4.62
C ALA A 51 4.11 -9.23 -3.19
N PRO A 52 4.51 -8.26 -2.35
CA PRO A 52 3.73 -7.87 -1.18
C PRO A 52 2.28 -7.56 -1.56
N ARG A 53 1.37 -7.75 -0.61
CA ARG A 53 -0.08 -7.59 -0.83
C ARG A 53 -0.72 -6.35 -0.22
N SER A 54 0.05 -5.58 0.56
CA SER A 54 -0.37 -4.32 1.16
C SER A 54 0.75 -3.31 0.97
N TRP A 55 0.40 -2.11 0.53
CA TRP A 55 1.34 -1.12 -0.01
C TRP A 55 1.19 0.25 0.64
N THR A 56 2.03 1.17 0.17
CA THR A 56 1.89 2.62 0.29
C THR A 56 1.89 3.19 -1.13
N ASP A 57 1.19 4.28 -1.38
CA ASP A 57 1.06 4.86 -2.74
C ASP A 57 2.42 5.31 -3.29
N TYR A 58 3.28 5.78 -2.38
CA TYR A 58 4.67 6.08 -2.65
C TYR A 58 5.58 4.93 -2.21
N LEU A 59 6.36 4.39 -3.15
CA LEU A 59 7.16 3.18 -2.94
C LEU A 59 8.61 3.46 -2.51
N SER A 60 9.12 4.68 -2.67
CA SER A 60 10.46 5.05 -2.21
C SER A 60 10.46 5.37 -0.69
N LEU A 61 9.80 4.50 0.08
CA LEU A 61 9.75 4.49 1.53
C LEU A 61 10.42 3.21 2.05
N THR A 62 11.12 3.30 3.18
CA THR A 62 11.79 2.14 3.78
C THR A 62 10.81 1.21 4.49
N VAL A 63 11.05 -0.10 4.46
CA VAL A 63 10.27 -1.14 5.17
C VAL A 63 10.10 -0.81 6.65
N GLY A 64 11.19 -0.52 7.37
CA GLY A 64 11.14 -0.22 8.81
C GLY A 64 10.39 1.07 9.12
N GLY A 65 10.51 2.08 8.24
CA GLY A 65 9.81 3.36 8.39
C GLY A 65 8.29 3.24 8.29
N THR A 66 7.78 2.53 7.27
CA THR A 66 6.33 2.35 7.12
C THR A 66 5.76 1.41 8.18
N LEU A 67 6.47 0.34 8.54
CA LEU A 67 6.08 -0.57 9.63
C LEU A 67 6.09 0.08 11.01
N SER A 68 6.91 1.11 11.22
CA SER A 68 6.87 1.92 12.44
C SER A 68 5.66 2.86 12.52
N ASN A 69 4.88 2.99 11.44
CA ASN A 69 3.65 3.79 11.39
C ASN A 69 2.42 2.89 11.17
N ALA A 70 2.24 2.41 9.95
CA ALA A 70 1.21 1.45 9.54
C ALA A 70 1.52 0.92 8.15
N GLY A 71 1.70 1.84 7.19
CA GLY A 71 1.79 1.56 5.75
C GLY A 71 0.41 1.27 5.17
N VAL A 72 -0.26 2.29 4.67
CA VAL A 72 -1.65 2.23 4.18
C VAL A 72 -1.68 2.67 2.72
N SER A 73 -2.53 2.00 1.94
CA SER A 73 -2.92 2.28 0.57
C SER A 73 -4.23 1.54 0.30
N GLY A 74 -4.80 1.66 -0.90
CA GLY A 74 -6.09 1.10 -1.28
C GLY A 74 -6.25 -0.42 -1.18
N GLN A 75 -5.24 -1.21 -0.82
CA GLN A 75 -5.40 -2.66 -0.53
C GLN A 75 -5.65 -2.95 0.96
N ALA A 76 -5.53 -1.94 1.83
CA ALA A 76 -5.62 -2.11 3.27
C ALA A 76 -7.01 -2.54 3.74
N PHE A 77 -8.08 -2.23 2.99
CA PHE A 77 -9.42 -2.72 3.31
C PHE A 77 -9.53 -4.24 3.24
N ARG A 78 -8.71 -4.89 2.39
CA ARG A 78 -8.71 -6.34 2.18
C ARG A 78 -7.66 -7.05 3.03
N PHE A 79 -6.45 -6.52 3.07
CA PHE A 79 -5.31 -7.19 3.72
C PHE A 79 -4.85 -6.53 5.03
N GLY A 80 -5.48 -5.45 5.45
CA GLY A 80 -4.95 -4.56 6.48
C GLY A 80 -3.72 -3.77 6.02
N PRO A 81 -3.21 -2.85 6.85
CA PRO A 81 -1.97 -2.13 6.56
C PRO A 81 -0.75 -3.06 6.47
N GLN A 82 0.40 -2.53 6.07
CA GLN A 82 1.66 -3.28 6.00
C GLN A 82 2.02 -3.93 7.34
N THR A 83 1.73 -3.27 8.47
CA THR A 83 1.93 -3.83 9.82
C THR A 83 1.14 -5.12 10.08
N SER A 84 -0.02 -5.31 9.44
CA SER A 84 -0.80 -6.56 9.52
C SER A 84 -0.27 -7.68 8.61
N ASN A 85 0.75 -7.38 7.79
CA ASN A 85 1.29 -8.28 6.78
C ASN A 85 2.73 -8.75 7.08
N VAL A 86 3.16 -8.57 8.33
CA VAL A 86 4.44 -9.03 8.86
C VAL A 86 4.22 -10.20 9.82
N THR A 87 5.11 -11.19 9.83
CA THR A 87 5.04 -12.33 10.76
C THR A 87 6.21 -12.44 11.72
N GLU A 88 7.31 -11.73 11.45
CA GLU A 88 8.51 -11.76 12.28
C GLU A 88 9.29 -10.45 12.07
N LEU A 89 9.89 -9.93 13.14
CA LEU A 89 10.81 -8.80 13.11
C LEU A 89 12.13 -9.19 13.79
N GLU A 90 13.22 -8.59 13.35
CA GLU A 90 14.43 -8.43 14.15
C GLU A 90 14.53 -6.97 14.56
N VAL A 91 14.68 -6.71 15.85
CA VAL A 91 14.69 -5.37 16.43
C VAL A 91 15.91 -5.19 17.32
N VAL A 92 16.64 -4.09 17.13
CA VAL A 92 17.64 -3.61 18.08
C VAL A 92 16.95 -2.69 19.08
N THR A 93 16.80 -3.14 20.33
CA THR A 93 16.08 -2.37 21.35
C THR A 93 16.86 -1.14 21.79
N GLY A 94 16.22 -0.23 22.54
CA GLY A 94 16.90 0.93 23.15
C GLY A 94 18.04 0.57 24.12
N LYS A 95 18.17 -0.70 24.52
CA LYS A 95 19.30 -1.22 25.33
C LYS A 95 20.45 -1.75 24.47
N GLY A 96 20.30 -1.78 23.15
CA GLY A 96 21.28 -2.36 22.22
C GLY A 96 21.18 -3.88 22.07
N GLU A 97 20.11 -4.50 22.57
CA GLU A 97 19.89 -5.95 22.45
C GLU A 97 19.26 -6.27 21.08
N ILE A 98 19.81 -7.24 20.36
CA ILE A 98 19.24 -7.76 19.10
C ILE A 98 18.24 -8.85 19.45
N THR A 99 16.97 -8.59 19.18
CA THR A 99 15.86 -9.49 19.54
C THR A 99 15.02 -9.83 18.32
N VAL A 100 14.85 -11.13 18.06
CA VAL A 100 13.85 -11.62 17.11
C VAL A 100 12.51 -11.74 17.84
N CYS A 101 11.46 -11.19 17.23
CA CYS A 101 10.11 -11.20 17.77
C CYS A 101 9.06 -11.52 16.70
N SER A 102 7.96 -12.11 17.14
CA SER A 102 6.80 -12.53 16.35
C SER A 102 5.57 -12.57 17.28
N GLU A 103 4.41 -12.95 16.75
CA GLU A 103 3.22 -13.17 17.57
C GLU A 103 3.43 -14.22 18.69
N THR A 104 4.33 -15.19 18.48
CA THR A 104 4.57 -16.30 19.42
C THR A 104 5.89 -16.19 20.19
N GLN A 105 6.74 -15.22 19.86
CA GLN A 105 8.05 -15.01 20.49
C GLN A 105 8.27 -13.52 20.77
N ASN A 106 8.50 -13.12 22.02
CA ASN A 106 8.69 -11.71 22.39
C ASN A 106 7.55 -10.80 21.86
N SER A 107 6.31 -11.26 21.98
CA SER A 107 5.14 -10.68 21.31
C SER A 107 4.85 -9.23 21.69
N GLU A 108 5.11 -8.84 22.94
CA GLU A 108 4.98 -7.44 23.38
C GLU A 108 5.90 -6.50 22.57
N LEU A 109 7.12 -6.94 22.27
CA LEU A 109 8.04 -6.17 21.41
C LEU A 109 7.58 -6.17 19.96
N PHE A 110 7.08 -7.31 19.45
CA PHE A 110 6.57 -7.42 18.08
C PHE A 110 5.41 -6.44 17.84
N PHE A 111 4.36 -6.52 18.67
CA PHE A 111 3.20 -5.63 18.54
C PHE A 111 3.54 -4.18 18.92
N GLY A 112 4.44 -3.97 19.88
CA GLY A 112 4.85 -2.62 20.27
C GLY A 112 5.72 -1.92 19.21
N ALA A 113 6.48 -2.66 18.40
CA ALA A 113 7.30 -2.08 17.33
C ALA A 113 6.46 -1.70 16.09
N LEU A 114 5.43 -2.50 15.77
CA LEU A 114 4.50 -2.23 14.67
C LEU A 114 3.61 -1.02 15.00
N GLY A 115 3.77 0.08 14.25
CA GLY A 115 3.14 1.37 14.59
C GLY A 115 3.74 2.07 15.81
N GLY A 116 4.89 1.59 16.30
CA GLY A 116 5.54 2.06 17.52
C GLY A 116 6.35 3.35 17.37
N LEU A 117 6.31 4.01 16.21
CA LEU A 117 7.03 5.28 15.93
C LEU A 117 8.53 5.21 16.26
N GLY A 118 9.14 4.04 16.10
CA GLY A 118 10.55 3.76 16.42
C GLY A 118 10.90 3.86 17.91
N GLN A 119 9.92 3.88 18.83
CA GLN A 119 10.16 4.13 20.26
C GLN A 119 10.76 2.93 21.01
N LEU A 120 10.49 1.70 20.53
CA LEU A 120 10.90 0.48 21.24
C LEU A 120 12.19 -0.14 20.66
N GLY A 121 12.64 0.34 19.50
CA GLY A 121 13.85 -0.13 18.86
C GLY A 121 13.84 0.11 17.36
N ILE A 122 14.92 -0.32 16.71
CA ILE A 122 15.16 -0.20 15.27
C ILE A 122 14.87 -1.55 14.63
N ILE A 123 13.92 -1.58 13.70
CA ILE A 123 13.64 -2.76 12.89
C ILE A 123 14.80 -2.96 11.90
N THR A 124 15.58 -4.03 12.05
CA THR A 124 16.68 -4.39 11.15
C THR A 124 16.27 -5.40 10.10
N ARG A 125 15.29 -6.26 10.40
CA ARG A 125 14.70 -7.21 9.45
C ARG A 125 13.20 -7.36 9.67
N ALA A 126 12.44 -7.54 8.60
CA ALA A 126 11.03 -7.92 8.65
C ALA A 126 10.74 -9.11 7.73
N ARG A 127 9.92 -10.06 8.18
CA ARG A 127 9.35 -11.13 7.35
C ARG A 127 7.98 -10.71 6.86
N VAL A 128 7.87 -10.43 5.55
CA VAL A 128 6.67 -9.88 4.91
C VAL A 128 5.95 -10.97 4.11
N LYS A 129 4.62 -11.02 4.19
CA LYS A 129 3.76 -11.92 3.38
C LYS A 129 3.79 -11.53 1.91
N LEU A 130 3.89 -12.52 1.03
CA LEU A 130 3.83 -12.37 -0.43
C LEU A 130 2.60 -13.08 -1.02
N GLN A 131 2.16 -12.60 -2.17
CA GLN A 131 1.17 -13.24 -3.03
C GLN A 131 1.69 -13.35 -4.48
N PRO A 132 1.08 -14.20 -5.32
CA PRO A 132 1.30 -14.14 -6.77
C PRO A 132 1.06 -12.72 -7.30
N ALA A 133 2.03 -12.19 -8.04
CA ALA A 133 1.88 -10.90 -8.69
C ALA A 133 0.88 -11.01 -9.85
N PRO A 134 -0.09 -10.09 -9.98
CA PRO A 134 -0.95 -10.05 -11.16
C PRO A 134 -0.14 -9.69 -12.40
N ASP A 135 -0.64 -10.05 -13.58
CA ASP A 135 0.02 -9.66 -14.83
C ASP A 135 -0.27 -8.20 -15.18
N MET A 136 -1.52 -7.76 -14.91
CA MET A 136 -2.05 -6.47 -15.33
C MET A 136 -3.04 -5.91 -14.31
N VAL A 137 -3.33 -4.62 -14.44
CA VAL A 137 -4.28 -3.88 -13.60
C VAL A 137 -5.21 -3.05 -14.50
N ARG A 138 -6.52 -3.12 -14.26
CA ARG A 138 -7.51 -2.19 -14.82
C ARG A 138 -7.72 -1.08 -13.80
N TRP A 139 -7.26 0.13 -14.12
CA TRP A 139 -7.36 1.30 -13.24
C TRP A 139 -8.53 2.19 -13.69
N ILE A 140 -9.45 2.50 -12.77
CA ILE A 140 -10.70 3.21 -13.04
C ILE A 140 -10.81 4.39 -12.08
N ARG A 141 -11.23 5.53 -12.63
CA ARG A 141 -11.64 6.72 -11.89
C ARG A 141 -13.05 7.12 -12.30
N VAL A 142 -13.94 7.29 -11.33
CA VAL A 142 -15.31 7.75 -11.55
C VAL A 142 -15.62 8.95 -10.65
N VAL A 143 -16.42 9.88 -11.16
CA VAL A 143 -16.62 11.19 -10.54
C VAL A 143 -18.03 11.30 -9.98
N TYR A 144 -18.12 11.75 -8.73
CA TYR A 144 -19.34 12.05 -8.01
C TYR A 144 -19.43 13.55 -7.72
N THR A 145 -20.66 14.05 -7.68
CA THR A 145 -20.96 15.44 -7.30
C THR A 145 -21.45 15.52 -5.85
N GLU A 146 -22.07 14.46 -5.35
CA GLU A 146 -22.62 14.36 -4.00
C GLU A 146 -21.75 13.45 -3.11
N PHE A 147 -21.39 13.96 -1.93
CA PHE A 147 -20.53 13.24 -0.99
C PHE A 147 -21.18 11.96 -0.47
N GLU A 148 -22.48 12.02 -0.16
CA GLU A 148 -23.23 10.89 0.40
C GLU A 148 -23.26 9.69 -0.57
N GLU A 149 -23.35 9.96 -1.88
CA GLU A 149 -23.30 8.91 -2.90
C GLU A 149 -21.89 8.33 -3.04
N PHE A 150 -20.87 9.20 -3.09
CA PHE A 150 -19.47 8.79 -3.13
C PHE A 150 -19.10 7.88 -1.95
N THR A 151 -19.43 8.28 -0.71
CA THR A 151 -19.09 7.48 0.47
C THR A 151 -19.88 6.20 0.55
N ARG A 152 -21.18 6.22 0.21
CA ARG A 152 -22.01 5.02 0.20
C ARG A 152 -21.44 3.97 -0.77
N ASP A 153 -21.06 4.38 -1.96
CA ASP A 153 -20.55 3.47 -2.98
C ASP A 153 -19.12 2.99 -2.62
N ALA A 154 -18.26 3.86 -2.08
CA ALA A 154 -16.94 3.48 -1.58
C ALA A 154 -17.04 2.45 -0.43
N GLU A 155 -17.89 2.71 0.56
CA GLU A 155 -18.16 1.81 1.68
C GLU A 155 -18.71 0.47 1.19
N PHE A 156 -19.66 0.50 0.26
CA PHE A 156 -20.21 -0.70 -0.34
C PHE A 156 -19.12 -1.57 -0.98
N LEU A 157 -18.22 -0.97 -1.77
CA LEU A 157 -17.14 -1.70 -2.46
C LEU A 157 -16.16 -2.36 -1.48
N VAL A 158 -15.81 -1.70 -0.38
CA VAL A 158 -14.85 -2.25 0.60
C VAL A 158 -15.48 -3.30 1.54
N THR A 159 -16.80 -3.44 1.56
CA THR A 159 -17.51 -4.44 2.38
C THR A 159 -17.88 -5.73 1.64
N GLN A 160 -17.66 -5.80 0.32
CA GLN A 160 -17.97 -7.00 -0.46
C GLN A 160 -17.03 -8.17 -0.13
N GLU A 161 -17.47 -9.39 -0.44
CA GLU A 161 -16.66 -10.59 -0.29
C GLU A 161 -15.43 -10.58 -1.22
N GLU A 162 -14.38 -11.30 -0.81
CA GLU A 162 -13.16 -11.42 -1.61
C GLU A 162 -13.46 -12.09 -2.96
N GLY A 163 -13.06 -11.43 -4.05
CA GLY A 163 -13.36 -11.88 -5.42
C GLY A 163 -14.65 -11.31 -6.01
N GLU A 164 -15.47 -10.62 -5.22
CA GLU A 164 -16.70 -9.94 -5.68
C GLU A 164 -16.54 -8.40 -5.76
N SER A 165 -15.32 -7.88 -5.53
CA SER A 165 -14.99 -6.45 -5.59
C SER A 165 -13.54 -6.20 -6.05
N PHE A 166 -13.22 -4.95 -6.34
CA PHE A 166 -11.91 -4.45 -6.77
C PHE A 166 -10.78 -4.80 -5.80
N ASP A 167 -9.56 -4.91 -6.29
CA ASP A 167 -8.36 -5.20 -5.48
C ASP A 167 -7.74 -3.95 -4.83
N TYR A 168 -8.22 -2.77 -5.22
CA TYR A 168 -7.82 -1.46 -4.71
C TYR A 168 -9.02 -0.54 -4.69
N VAL A 169 -9.22 0.21 -3.59
CA VAL A 169 -10.23 1.26 -3.46
C VAL A 169 -9.63 2.44 -2.73
N GLU A 170 -9.66 3.61 -3.35
CA GLU A 170 -9.32 4.91 -2.78
C GLU A 170 -10.29 5.99 -3.30
N GLY A 171 -10.06 7.23 -2.88
CA GLY A 171 -10.70 8.37 -3.50
C GLY A 171 -10.11 9.68 -3.03
N PHE A 172 -10.38 10.74 -3.78
CA PHE A 172 -9.87 12.07 -3.47
C PHE A 172 -10.91 13.14 -3.81
N VAL A 173 -10.74 14.30 -3.18
CA VAL A 173 -11.53 15.50 -3.41
C VAL A 173 -10.72 16.43 -4.30
N PHE A 174 -11.34 16.97 -5.34
CA PHE A 174 -10.70 17.94 -6.23
C PHE A 174 -11.61 19.15 -6.44
N SER A 175 -11.00 20.29 -6.76
CA SER A 175 -11.73 21.53 -7.03
C SER A 175 -12.56 21.39 -8.31
N ASN A 176 -13.79 21.88 -8.27
CA ASN A 176 -14.59 22.07 -9.47
C ASN A 176 -14.09 23.32 -10.23
N SER A 177 -12.87 23.24 -10.76
CA SER A 177 -12.23 24.29 -11.58
C SER A 177 -11.27 23.71 -12.62
N ASP A 178 -10.87 24.55 -13.59
CA ASP A 178 -9.87 24.26 -14.62
C ASP A 178 -8.43 24.40 -14.12
N ASP A 179 -8.22 24.53 -12.81
CA ASP A 179 -6.89 24.54 -12.21
C ASP A 179 -6.16 23.22 -12.54
N PRO A 180 -4.99 23.27 -13.21
CA PRO A 180 -4.32 22.07 -13.70
C PRO A 180 -3.72 21.19 -12.60
N ILE A 181 -3.63 21.68 -11.36
CA ILE A 181 -3.03 20.98 -10.22
C ILE A 181 -4.12 20.46 -9.29
N ASN A 182 -5.13 21.29 -8.99
CA ASN A 182 -6.15 21.03 -7.98
C ASN A 182 -7.52 20.71 -8.58
N GLY A 183 -7.71 20.97 -9.88
CA GLY A 183 -8.99 20.91 -10.57
C GLY A 183 -9.23 19.59 -11.30
N TRP A 184 -10.27 19.56 -12.13
CA TRP A 184 -10.60 18.39 -12.94
C TRP A 184 -9.51 17.90 -13.92
N PRO A 185 -8.51 18.71 -14.37
CA PRO A 185 -7.40 18.19 -15.17
C PRO A 185 -6.52 17.16 -14.44
N SER A 186 -6.61 17.07 -13.10
CA SER A 186 -5.89 16.08 -12.29
C SER A 186 -6.50 14.66 -12.32
N VAL A 187 -7.73 14.53 -12.86
CA VAL A 187 -8.54 13.30 -12.76
C VAL A 187 -8.23 12.29 -13.86
N PRO A 188 -8.15 12.65 -15.16
CA PRO A 188 -7.95 11.66 -16.21
C PRO A 188 -6.65 10.87 -16.07
N LEU A 189 -6.71 9.58 -16.40
CA LEU A 189 -5.55 8.67 -16.40
C LEU A 189 -4.84 8.62 -17.76
N ASP A 190 -5.62 8.76 -18.84
CA ASP A 190 -5.14 8.69 -20.22
C ASP A 190 -5.01 10.12 -20.78
N PRO A 191 -3.83 10.53 -21.28
CA PRO A 191 -3.64 11.85 -21.86
C PRO A 191 -4.52 12.11 -23.10
N ASP A 192 -5.00 11.07 -23.78
CA ASP A 192 -5.88 11.17 -24.94
C ASP A 192 -7.37 11.30 -24.55
N HIS A 193 -7.70 11.20 -23.25
CA HIS A 193 -9.06 11.35 -22.72
C HIS A 193 -9.14 12.52 -21.73
N GLU A 194 -9.67 13.65 -22.18
CA GLU A 194 -9.84 14.83 -21.32
C GLU A 194 -11.11 14.76 -20.47
N PHE A 195 -11.07 15.42 -19.30
CA PHE A 195 -12.25 15.63 -18.50
C PHE A 195 -13.20 16.61 -19.21
N ASN A 196 -14.44 16.19 -19.46
CA ASN A 196 -15.46 17.06 -20.06
C ASN A 196 -16.38 17.68 -18.99
N PRO A 197 -16.20 18.96 -18.60
CA PRO A 197 -17.00 19.60 -17.57
C PRO A 197 -18.47 19.81 -17.97
N ALA A 198 -18.84 19.63 -19.25
CA ALA A 198 -20.24 19.71 -19.69
C ALA A 198 -21.14 18.63 -19.06
N TYR A 199 -20.56 17.56 -18.51
CA TYR A 199 -21.30 16.53 -17.76
C TYR A 199 -21.52 16.89 -16.28
N ILE A 200 -20.92 17.97 -15.77
CA ILE A 200 -21.13 18.41 -14.39
C ILE A 200 -22.50 19.11 -14.30
N PRO A 201 -23.43 18.64 -13.43
CA PRO A 201 -24.69 19.32 -13.17
C PRO A 201 -24.47 20.74 -12.65
N GLN A 202 -25.32 21.69 -13.06
CA GLN A 202 -25.23 23.10 -12.59
C GLN A 202 -25.42 23.25 -11.08
N THR A 203 -25.97 22.24 -10.41
CA THR A 203 -26.17 22.19 -8.95
C THR A 203 -24.94 21.69 -8.20
N ALA A 204 -23.90 21.20 -8.89
CA ALA A 204 -22.71 20.66 -8.25
C ALA A 204 -21.97 21.73 -7.43
N GLY A 205 -21.37 21.29 -6.32
CA GLY A 205 -20.61 22.15 -5.42
C GLY A 205 -19.29 22.66 -6.00
N THR A 206 -18.53 23.37 -5.17
CA THR A 206 -17.19 23.88 -5.49
C THR A 206 -16.11 22.80 -5.50
N VAL A 207 -16.46 21.58 -5.10
CA VAL A 207 -15.60 20.39 -5.12
C VAL A 207 -16.37 19.21 -5.69
N LEU A 208 -15.62 18.28 -6.27
CA LEU A 208 -16.11 16.99 -6.76
C LEU A 208 -15.31 15.87 -6.10
N TYR A 209 -15.83 14.65 -6.15
CA TYR A 209 -15.23 13.48 -5.53
C TYR A 209 -14.86 12.47 -6.61
N CYS A 210 -13.64 11.96 -6.58
CA CYS A 210 -13.21 10.88 -7.46
C CYS A 210 -13.09 9.60 -6.65
N LEU A 211 -13.83 8.57 -7.02
CA LEU A 211 -13.62 7.21 -6.55
C LEU A 211 -12.61 6.55 -7.48
N GLU A 212 -11.54 6.01 -6.90
CA GLU A 212 -10.44 5.38 -7.62
C GLU A 212 -10.38 3.90 -7.26
N VAL A 213 -10.47 3.03 -8.26
CA VAL A 213 -10.47 1.58 -8.04
C VAL A 213 -9.55 0.88 -9.02
N ALA A 214 -9.05 -0.29 -8.62
CA ALA A 214 -8.23 -1.11 -9.51
C ALA A 214 -8.60 -2.60 -9.42
N LEU A 215 -8.64 -3.28 -10.56
CA LEU A 215 -8.87 -4.73 -10.67
C LEU A 215 -7.62 -5.43 -11.20
N HIS A 216 -7.13 -6.42 -10.47
CA HIS A 216 -6.04 -7.28 -10.87
C HIS A 216 -6.53 -8.38 -11.81
N TYR A 217 -5.79 -8.65 -12.88
CA TYR A 217 -6.11 -9.75 -13.78
C TYR A 217 -4.87 -10.40 -14.40
N ARG A 218 -5.05 -11.60 -14.95
CA ARG A 218 -4.03 -12.35 -15.70
C ARG A 218 -4.27 -12.20 -17.19
N ASN A 219 -3.20 -12.33 -17.98
CA ASN A 219 -3.32 -12.32 -19.45
C ASN A 219 -4.17 -13.48 -20.01
N SER A 220 -4.40 -14.52 -19.21
CA SER A 220 -5.25 -15.66 -19.54
C SER A 220 -6.74 -15.45 -19.25
N ASP A 221 -7.11 -14.38 -18.54
CA ASP A 221 -8.49 -14.15 -18.13
C ASP A 221 -9.35 -13.71 -19.33
N ARG A 222 -10.67 -13.97 -19.26
CA ARG A 222 -11.57 -13.62 -20.37
C ARG A 222 -11.77 -12.11 -20.41
N PRO A 223 -11.87 -11.46 -21.58
CA PRO A 223 -12.13 -10.02 -21.65
C PRO A 223 -13.39 -9.58 -20.86
N SER A 224 -14.41 -10.44 -20.83
CA SER A 224 -15.66 -10.22 -20.07
C SER A 224 -15.49 -10.18 -18.55
N THR A 225 -14.34 -10.60 -17.99
CA THR A 225 -14.04 -10.45 -16.56
C THR A 225 -13.27 -9.17 -16.24
N VAL A 226 -12.90 -8.39 -17.26
CA VAL A 226 -12.11 -7.15 -17.14
C VAL A 226 -12.90 -5.92 -17.63
N ASP A 227 -13.87 -6.12 -18.53
CA ASP A 227 -14.68 -5.05 -19.14
C ASP A 227 -16.07 -4.84 -18.47
N THR A 228 -16.30 -5.42 -17.28
CA THR A 228 -17.47 -5.14 -16.44
C THR A 228 -17.28 -3.89 -15.59
#